data_AF-A0AAV6YQW0-F1
#
_entry.id   AF-A0AAV6YQW0-F1
#
_cell.length_a   1.000
_cell.length_b   1.000
_cell.length_c   1.000
_cell.angle_alpha   90.00
_cell.angle_beta   90.00
_cell.angle_gamma   90.00
#
_symmetry.space_group_name_H-M   'P 1'
#
loop_
_entity.id
_entity.type
_entity.pdbx_description
1 polymer ?
#
loop_
_entity_poly.entity_id
_entity_poly.type
_entity_poly.pdbx_seq_one_letter_code
_entity_poly.pdbx_strand_id
1 'polypeptide(L)' 'QDPNMQEAFTVTSVEEWLEAIKMSQYIEHFTMAGYVTLDSVLYLSNSELTKMGISLAGHQKKILSSIQNLQALGTHVQI' A
#
# COMPACT_ATOMS: atom_id res chain seq x y z
N GLN A 1 8.85 34.14 -0.47
CA GLN A 1 8.71 33.00 0.46
C GLN A 1 8.11 31.88 -0.36
N ASP A 2 8.85 30.79 -0.55
CA ASP A 2 8.34 29.60 -1.25
C ASP A 2 7.32 28.91 -0.33
N PRO A 3 6.06 28.76 -0.77
CA PRO A 3 5.10 28.01 0.00
C PRO A 3 5.32 26.53 -0.28
N ASN A 4 5.63 25.80 0.78
CA ASN A 4 5.26 24.40 0.94
C ASN A 4 6.15 23.34 0.25
N MET A 5 7.40 23.23 0.73
CA MET A 5 8.14 21.96 0.68
C MET A 5 7.60 21.00 1.75
N GLN A 6 6.32 20.63 1.63
CA GLN A 6 5.61 19.70 2.53
C GLN A 6 4.25 19.28 1.94
N GLU A 7 4.15 19.14 0.61
CA GLU A 7 3.10 18.28 0.06
C GLU A 7 3.47 16.85 0.46
N ALA A 8 3.01 16.45 1.65
CA ALA A 8 2.93 15.06 2.03
C ALA A 8 2.27 14.36 0.83
N PHE A 9 3.02 13.46 0.19
CA PHE A 9 2.50 12.58 -0.86
C PHE A 9 1.39 11.75 -0.22
N THR A 10 0.19 12.33 -0.20
CA THR A 10 -1.03 11.65 0.16
C THR A 10 -1.30 10.74 -1.01
N VAL A 11 -0.77 9.52 -0.95
CA VAL A 11 -1.21 8.46 -1.85
C VAL A 11 -2.70 8.26 -1.57
N THR A 12 -3.52 8.47 -2.60
CA THR A 12 -4.99 8.41 -2.49
C THR A 12 -5.56 7.12 -3.06
N SER A 13 -4.76 6.35 -3.79
CA SER A 13 -5.15 5.08 -4.42
C SER A 13 -4.14 3.95 -4.18
N VAL A 14 -4.59 2.72 -4.41
CA VAL A 14 -3.73 1.52 -4.38
C VAL A 14 -2.65 1.57 -5.46
N GLU A 15 -2.96 2.15 -6.62
CA GLU A 15 -2.01 2.35 -7.72
C GLU A 15 -0.85 3.27 -7.32
N GLU A 16 -1.16 4.49 -6.85
CA GLU A 16 -0.16 5.46 -6.38
C GLU A 16 0.69 4.88 -5.24
N TRP A 17 0.07 4.13 -4.32
CA TRP A 17 0.78 3.46 -3.25
C TRP A 17 1.76 2.40 -3.77
N LEU A 18 1.33 1.54 -4.69
CA LEU A 18 2.21 0.52 -5.28
C LEU A 18 3.37 1.17 -6.07
N GLU A 19 3.12 2.26 -6.80
CA GLU A 19 4.17 3.03 -7.46
C GLU A 19 5.19 3.63 -6.48
N ALA A 20 4.70 4.22 -5.38
CA ALA A 20 5.53 4.81 -4.34
C ALA A 20 6.48 3.78 -3.71
N ILE A 21 6.01 2.55 -3.49
CA ILE A 21 6.84 1.46 -2.96
C ILE A 21 7.54 0.64 -4.05
N LYS A 22 7.52 1.07 -5.32
CA LYS A 22 8.15 0.38 -6.47
C LYS A 22 7.65 -1.05 -6.66
N MET A 23 6.35 -1.25 -6.52
CA MET A 23 5.61 -2.52 -6.68
C MET A 23 4.47 -2.38 -7.70
N SER A 24 4.56 -1.41 -8.64
CA SER A 24 3.51 -1.14 -9.63
C SER A 24 3.22 -2.33 -10.56
N GLN A 25 4.15 -3.28 -10.71
CA GLN A 25 3.89 -4.51 -11.45
C GLN A 25 2.77 -5.39 -10.85
N TYR A 26 2.35 -5.11 -9.61
CA TYR A 26 1.27 -5.84 -8.95
C TYR A 26 -0.09 -5.14 -9.02
N ILE A 27 -0.22 -3.96 -9.65
CA ILE A 27 -1.49 -3.22 -9.74
C ILE A 27 -2.63 -4.11 -10.23
N GLU A 28 -2.44 -4.81 -11.35
CA GLU A 28 -3.47 -5.69 -11.91
C GLU A 28 -3.88 -6.82 -10.93
N HIS A 29 -2.91 -7.37 -10.18
CA HIS A 29 -3.17 -8.43 -9.20
C HIS A 29 -4.05 -7.92 -8.05
N PHE A 30 -3.82 -6.70 -7.57
CA PHE A 30 -4.66 -6.05 -6.55
C PHE A 30 -6.06 -5.75 -7.10
N THR A 31 -6.14 -5.16 -8.29
CA THR A 31 -7.42 -4.83 -8.94
C THR A 31 -8.26 -6.08 -9.20
N MET A 32 -7.69 -7.15 -9.75
CA MET A 32 -8.39 -8.42 -10.01
C MET A 32 -8.85 -9.11 -8.72
N ALA A 33 -8.12 -8.94 -7.62
CA ALA A 33 -8.49 -9.46 -6.31
C ALA A 33 -9.49 -8.55 -5.55
N GLY A 34 -9.87 -7.41 -6.13
CA GLY A 34 -10.85 -6.47 -5.54
C GLY A 34 -10.27 -5.47 -4.54
N TYR A 35 -8.94 -5.40 -4.41
CA TYR A 35 -8.26 -4.46 -3.51
C TYR A 35 -8.02 -3.12 -4.22
N VAL A 36 -9.05 -2.28 -4.27
CA VAL A 36 -9.05 -1.01 -5.04
C VAL A 36 -8.93 0.25 -4.18
N THR A 37 -9.00 0.11 -2.84
CA THR A 37 -8.84 1.22 -1.88
C THR A 37 -7.73 0.94 -0.87
N LEU A 38 -7.11 1.97 -0.29
CA LEU A 38 -6.09 1.79 0.74
C LEU A 38 -6.65 1.09 1.99
N ASP A 39 -7.90 1.36 2.36
CA ASP A 39 -8.59 0.63 3.44
C ASP A 39 -8.69 -0.87 3.17
N SER A 40 -8.94 -1.27 1.91
CA SER A 40 -9.07 -2.69 1.56
C SER A 40 -7.77 -3.49 1.73
N VAL A 41 -6.61 -2.83 1.67
CA VAL A 41 -5.30 -3.51 1.79
C VAL A 41 -4.78 -3.56 3.23
N LEU A 42 -5.39 -2.82 4.17
CA LEU A 42 -4.88 -2.67 5.54
C LEU A 42 -4.72 -3.98 6.31
N TYR A 43 -5.44 -5.03 5.93
CA TYR A 43 -5.46 -6.31 6.66
C TYR A 43 -4.95 -7.48 5.82
N LEU A 44 -4.26 -7.21 4.72
CA LEU A 44 -3.66 -8.25 3.89
C LEU A 44 -2.61 -9.04 4.67
N SER A 45 -2.64 -10.35 4.47
CA SER A 45 -1.69 -11.30 5.06
C SER A 45 -0.77 -11.89 3.98
N ASN A 46 0.31 -12.53 4.42
CA ASN A 46 1.24 -13.20 3.51
C ASN A 46 0.55 -14.26 2.64
N SER A 47 -0.44 -14.98 3.18
CA SER A 47 -1.18 -15.99 2.43
C SER A 47 -2.05 -15.36 1.34
N GLU A 48 -2.67 -14.20 1.61
CA GLU A 48 -3.46 -13.49 0.59
C GLU A 48 -2.56 -12.97 -0.53
N LEU A 49 -1.41 -12.38 -0.21
CA LEU A 49 -0.43 -11.98 -1.24
C LEU A 49 0.00 -13.17 -2.12
N THR A 50 0.20 -14.34 -1.51
CA THR A 50 0.54 -15.56 -2.23
C THR A 50 -0.58 -16.00 -3.18
N LYS A 51 -1.85 -15.97 -2.72
CA LYS A 51 -3.02 -16.28 -3.55
C LYS A 51 -3.20 -15.30 -4.71
N MET A 52 -2.82 -14.04 -4.51
CA MET A 52 -2.80 -13.01 -5.54
C MET A 52 -1.64 -13.16 -6.52
N GLY A 53 -0.82 -14.22 -6.45
CA GLY A 53 0.32 -14.43 -7.36
C GLY A 53 1.60 -13.71 -6.97
N ILE A 54 1.63 -13.03 -5.82
CA ILE A 54 2.79 -12.32 -5.30
C ILE A 54 3.60 -13.29 -4.42
N SER A 55 4.48 -14.08 -5.04
CA SER A 55 5.19 -15.19 -4.36
C SER A 55 6.62 -14.85 -3.89
N LEU A 56 7.21 -13.77 -4.41
CA LEU A 56 8.57 -13.38 -4.03
C LEU A 56 8.60 -12.83 -2.60
N ALA A 57 9.28 -13.54 -1.69
CA ALA A 57 9.32 -13.20 -0.26
C ALA A 57 9.79 -11.76 0.02
N GLY A 58 10.76 -11.26 -0.77
CA GLY A 58 11.23 -9.87 -0.66
C GLY A 58 10.13 -8.85 -1.00
N HIS A 59 9.30 -9.16 -2.00
CA HIS A 59 8.18 -8.30 -2.40
C HIS A 59 7.04 -8.36 -1.38
N GLN A 60 6.69 -9.57 -0.92
CA GLN A 60 5.71 -9.75 0.15
C GLN A 60 6.10 -8.94 1.39
N LYS A 61 7.35 -9.06 1.84
CA LYS A 61 7.87 -8.28 2.98
C LYS A 61 7.75 -6.78 2.74
N LYS A 62 8.12 -6.28 1.55
CA LYS A 62 8.05 -4.85 1.23
C LYS A 62 6.62 -4.31 1.31
N ILE A 63 5.67 -5.05 0.72
CA ILE A 63 4.25 -4.69 0.71
C ILE A 63 3.69 -4.70 2.14
N LEU A 64 3.92 -5.78 2.89
CA LEU A 64 3.43 -5.91 4.27
C LEU A 64 4.02 -4.84 5.20
N SER A 65 5.31 -4.53 5.09
CA SER A 65 5.92 -3.43 5.85
C SER A 65 5.30 -2.07 5.49
N SER A 66 4.95 -1.85 4.23
CA SER A 66 4.26 -0.61 3.86
C SER A 66 2.81 -0.55 4.37
N ILE A 67 2.11 -1.68 4.43
CA ILE A 67 0.76 -1.77 5.02
C ILE A 67 0.82 -1.38 6.50
N GLN A 68 1.83 -1.85 7.24
CA GLN A 68 2.03 -1.46 8.64
C GLN A 68 2.21 0.06 8.79
N ASN A 69 2.90 0.72 7.85
CA ASN A 69 3.03 2.18 7.86
C ASN A 69 1.69 2.88 7.56
N LEU A 70 0.88 2.34 6.62
CA LEU A 70 -0.46 2.86 6.34
C LEU A 70 -1.38 2.73 7.56
N GLN A 71 -1.33 1.60 8.27
CA GLN A 71 -2.04 1.41 9.52
C GLN A 71 -1.62 2.44 10.57
N ALA A 72 -0.30 2.65 10.75
CA ALA A 72 0.21 3.62 11.70
C ALA A 72 -0.25 5.06 11.39
N LEU A 73 -0.32 5.42 10.10
CA LEU A 73 -0.81 6.72 9.65
C LEU A 73 -2.33 6.88 9.86
N GLY A 74 -3.12 5.84 9.55
CA GLY A 74 -4.57 5.81 9.78
C GLY A 74 -4.96 5.73 11.25
N THR A 75 -4.08 5.23 12.12
CA THR A 75 -4.27 5.25 13.58
C THR A 75 -3.97 6.60 14.23
N HIS A 76 -3.55 7.61 13.47
CA HIS A 76 -3.48 8.98 13.99
C HIS A 76 -4.87 9.65 13.98
N VAL A 77 -5.83 9.01 14.64
CA VAL A 77 -7.08 9.64 15.08
C VAL A 77 -6.81 10.19 16.48
N GLN A 78 -7.06 11.50 16.56
CA GLN A 78 -6.91 12.41 17.67
C GLN A 78 -7.39 11.83 19.01
N ILE A 79 -6.53 11.86 20.02
CA ILE A 79 -6.94 11.99 21.42
C ILE A 79 -7.24 13.46 21.72
#